data_AF-A0AA35TBB4-F1
#
_entry.id   AF-A0AA35TBB4-F1
#
_cell.length_a   1.000
_cell.length_b   1.000
_cell.length_c   1.000
_cell.angle_alpha   90.00
_cell.angle_beta   90.00
_cell.angle_gamma   90.00
#
_symmetry.space_group_name_H-M   'P 1'
#
loop_
_entity.id
_entity.type
_entity.pdbx_description
1 polymer ?
#
loop_
_entity_poly.entity_id
_entity_poly.type
_entity_poly.pdbx_seq_one_letter_code
_entity_poly.pdbx_strand_id
1 'polypeptide(L)'
;MGVELAVAGDKEPTNEDDEVVSYVEPNRGVYKKVIIRDGKVAGAILLGDGFTAPRLLQAFDRGETLPQNRAELLFPLSGEAAVLDLADMPDDAQVCNCNGVSKGKIIAAVDAGCRSLKAVCDATKAGTGCGSCIPRVQAVLELAADGLVAEDPSEHYYVPAIAMTKPELTAAIRLQGLRSVSAVLETLTGGKEDAASKMGLASLLKTIWEDEYQDERDARFINDRVHANIQRDGTFSVVPRIYGGVTSPDELRRLADVAEKYEAKMVKITGGQRIDPLGIPKTHLPDVWQELKMPSGHAYTKAFRTCKTCVGTDFCRYGVGDSVKLGIEIEKRFQGVESPHKMKLAASGCPRNCAESTTKDLGVVAIEGGKWEIYIGGAAGSRVRRGDVLCIVDSHDDVLKYMGRFMQYYRENAKYLERTYGFVERVGIEHVRSVLIDGSEGICERLDAEIQTSVDAYKDPWLEAEIPVHPNQFVSVAAGS
;
A
#
# COMPACT_ATOMS: atom_id res chain seq x y z
N MET A 1 3.09 -28.49 -6.42
CA MET A 1 2.25 -28.80 -5.25
C MET A 1 3.10 -29.55 -4.25
N GLY A 2 3.47 -28.91 -3.14
CA GLY A 2 4.01 -29.61 -1.97
C GLY A 2 2.86 -29.82 -1.00
N VAL A 3 2.73 -31.02 -0.45
CA VAL A 3 1.77 -31.30 0.61
C VAL A 3 2.40 -30.80 1.91
N GLU A 4 1.82 -29.77 2.53
CA GLU A 4 2.24 -29.30 3.86
C GLU A 4 1.72 -30.30 4.91
N LEU A 5 2.62 -31.11 5.47
CA LEU A 5 2.33 -32.06 6.55
C LEU A 5 3.24 -31.77 7.74
N ALA A 6 2.64 -31.53 8.90
CA ALA A 6 3.33 -31.46 10.19
C ALA A 6 2.79 -32.53 11.13
N VAL A 7 3.69 -33.26 11.78
CA VAL A 7 3.36 -34.31 12.75
C VAL A 7 4.25 -34.17 13.97
N ALA A 8 3.66 -34.21 15.16
CA ALA A 8 4.37 -34.21 16.44
C ALA A 8 3.71 -35.16 17.43
N GLY A 9 4.51 -35.76 18.31
CA GLY A 9 4.03 -36.62 19.39
C GLY A 9 3.27 -37.87 18.94
N ASP A 10 2.32 -38.28 19.77
CA ASP A 10 1.50 -39.46 19.57
C ASP A 10 0.55 -39.28 18.36
N LYS A 11 0.32 -40.36 17.60
CA LYS A 11 -0.60 -40.35 16.44
C LYS A 11 -2.02 -40.74 16.82
N GLU A 12 -2.15 -41.55 17.87
CA GLU A 12 -3.39 -42.05 18.43
C GLU A 12 -3.38 -41.83 19.94
N PRO A 13 -4.55 -41.61 20.58
CA PRO A 13 -4.64 -41.55 22.02
C PRO A 13 -4.12 -42.87 22.63
N THR A 14 -3.32 -42.76 23.68
CA THR A 14 -2.72 -43.91 24.38
C THR A 14 -3.27 -44.10 25.79
N ASN A 15 -4.00 -43.11 26.32
CA ASN A 15 -4.72 -43.18 27.59
C ASN A 15 -6.24 -42.99 27.38
N GLU A 16 -7.05 -43.54 28.29
CA GLU A 16 -8.52 -43.37 28.25
C GLU A 16 -8.97 -41.92 28.47
N ASP A 17 -8.18 -41.13 29.21
CA ASP A 17 -8.47 -39.72 29.50
C ASP A 17 -7.95 -38.74 28.43
N ASP A 18 -7.36 -39.25 27.34
CA ASP A 18 -6.85 -38.39 26.27
C ASP A 18 -8.01 -37.73 25.51
N GLU A 19 -7.97 -36.40 25.43
CA GLU A 19 -8.92 -35.63 24.64
C GLU A 19 -8.43 -35.54 23.18
N VAL A 20 -9.29 -35.87 22.23
CA VAL A 20 -8.97 -35.79 20.79
C VAL A 20 -9.85 -34.75 20.12
N VAL A 21 -9.22 -33.75 19.51
CA VAL A 21 -9.91 -32.68 18.76
C VAL A 21 -9.48 -32.76 17.31
N SER A 22 -10.44 -32.78 16.38
CA SER A 22 -10.14 -32.93 14.95
C SER A 22 -11.03 -32.09 14.05
N TYR A 23 -10.47 -31.74 12.89
CA TYR A 23 -11.15 -31.04 11.81
C TYR A 23 -10.75 -31.64 10.47
N VAL A 24 -11.71 -31.83 9.58
CA VAL A 24 -11.51 -32.42 8.25
C VAL A 24 -12.26 -31.60 7.21
N GLU A 25 -11.55 -31.16 6.17
CA GLU A 25 -12.14 -30.49 5.00
C GLU A 25 -11.62 -31.16 3.71
N PRO A 26 -12.29 -32.22 3.25
CA PRO A 26 -11.81 -33.03 2.12
C PRO A 26 -11.61 -32.25 0.82
N ASN A 27 -12.51 -31.31 0.52
CA ASN A 27 -12.47 -30.52 -0.71
C ASN A 27 -11.22 -29.62 -0.81
N ARG A 28 -10.63 -29.26 0.34
CA ARG A 28 -9.42 -28.44 0.41
C ARG A 28 -8.18 -29.26 0.79
N GLY A 29 -8.33 -30.57 0.99
CA GLY A 29 -7.25 -31.44 1.44
C GLY A 29 -6.73 -31.10 2.83
N VAL A 30 -7.56 -30.50 3.70
CA VAL A 30 -7.17 -30.08 5.05
C VAL A 30 -7.57 -31.15 6.06
N TYR A 31 -6.63 -31.53 6.91
CA TYR A 31 -6.86 -32.41 8.05
C TYR A 31 -6.08 -31.90 9.27
N LYS A 32 -6.75 -31.74 10.40
CA LYS A 32 -6.13 -31.33 11.66
C LYS A 32 -6.58 -32.29 12.76
N LYS A 33 -5.64 -32.80 13.55
CA LYS A 33 -5.88 -33.62 14.74
C LYS A 33 -4.92 -33.17 15.82
N VAL A 34 -5.43 -32.97 17.04
CA VAL A 34 -4.63 -32.71 18.24
C VAL A 34 -5.09 -33.68 19.32
N ILE A 35 -4.14 -34.31 19.99
CA ILE A 35 -4.32 -35.18 21.14
C ILE A 35 -3.83 -34.40 22.36
N ILE A 36 -4.65 -34.35 23.39
CA ILE A 36 -4.44 -33.55 24.59
C ILE A 36 -4.41 -34.49 25.80
N ARG A 37 -3.38 -34.36 26.63
CA ARG A 37 -3.19 -35.11 27.87
C ARG A 37 -2.81 -34.15 28.99
N ASP A 38 -3.52 -34.24 30.11
CA ASP A 38 -3.31 -33.37 31.28
C ASP A 38 -3.31 -31.86 30.93
N GLY A 39 -4.15 -31.48 29.96
CA GLY A 39 -4.25 -30.10 29.47
C GLY A 39 -3.07 -29.62 28.63
N LYS A 40 -2.24 -30.52 28.10
CA LYS A 40 -1.07 -30.24 27.23
C LYS A 40 -1.15 -31.02 25.93
N VAL A 41 -0.44 -30.58 24.89
CA VAL A 41 -0.38 -31.32 23.62
C VAL A 41 0.42 -32.61 23.81
N ALA A 42 -0.21 -33.75 23.58
CA ALA A 42 0.43 -35.07 23.54
C ALA A 42 0.75 -35.51 22.10
N GLY A 43 -0.02 -35.01 21.12
CA GLY A 43 0.20 -35.30 19.71
C GLY A 43 -0.53 -34.33 18.78
N ALA A 44 -0.02 -34.14 17.57
CA ALA A 44 -0.65 -33.31 16.55
C ALA A 44 -0.35 -33.83 15.13
N ILE A 45 -1.36 -33.81 14.26
CA ILE A 45 -1.25 -34.12 12.83
C ILE A 45 -1.96 -32.99 12.07
N LEU A 46 -1.23 -32.29 11.21
CA LEU A 46 -1.74 -31.18 10.41
C LEU A 46 -1.36 -31.39 8.96
N LEU A 47 -2.36 -31.41 8.09
CA LEU A 47 -2.23 -31.57 6.64
C LEU A 47 -2.95 -30.42 5.95
N GLY A 48 -2.28 -29.79 4.99
CA GLY A 48 -2.87 -28.74 4.15
C GLY A 48 -3.06 -27.37 4.83
N ASP A 49 -2.45 -27.15 6.00
CA ASP A 49 -2.51 -25.87 6.73
C ASP A 49 -1.17 -25.49 7.38
N GLY A 50 -0.42 -24.59 6.73
CA GLY A 50 0.84 -24.05 7.24
C GLY A 50 0.71 -22.96 8.30
N PHE A 51 -0.49 -22.43 8.59
CA PHE A 51 -0.64 -21.32 9.55
C PHE A 51 -0.76 -21.78 11.00
N THR A 52 -1.41 -22.92 11.24
CA THR A 52 -1.65 -23.44 12.61
C THR A 52 -0.45 -24.24 13.15
N ALA A 53 0.36 -24.82 12.25
CA ALA A 53 1.45 -25.72 12.62
C ALA A 53 2.52 -25.11 13.56
N PRO A 54 3.02 -23.87 13.35
CA PRO A 54 4.03 -23.30 14.23
C PRO A 54 3.57 -23.16 15.69
N ARG A 55 2.31 -22.76 15.91
CA ARG A 55 1.74 -22.58 17.26
C ARG A 55 1.58 -23.92 17.98
N LEU A 56 1.04 -24.93 17.31
CA LEU A 56 0.83 -26.25 17.91
C LEU A 56 2.15 -26.97 18.20
N LEU A 57 3.14 -26.86 17.31
CA LEU A 57 4.48 -27.39 17.55
C LEU A 57 5.16 -26.69 18.73
N GLN A 58 5.03 -25.36 18.83
CA GLN A 58 5.55 -24.62 19.97
C GLN A 58 4.91 -25.02 21.29
N ALA A 59 3.58 -25.18 21.32
CA ALA A 59 2.86 -25.63 22.51
C ALA A 59 3.26 -27.05 22.94
N PHE A 60 3.51 -27.94 21.97
CA PHE A 60 4.06 -29.28 22.20
C PHE A 60 5.47 -29.23 22.78
N ASP A 61 6.40 -28.53 22.13
CA ASP A 61 7.80 -28.45 22.54
C ASP A 61 7.98 -27.82 23.94
N ARG A 62 7.09 -26.90 24.32
CA ARG A 62 7.15 -26.19 25.60
C ARG A 62 6.29 -26.80 26.70
N GLY A 63 5.44 -27.77 26.37
CA GLY A 63 4.50 -28.37 27.32
C GLY A 63 3.57 -27.33 27.97
N GLU A 64 3.10 -26.37 27.18
CA GLU A 64 2.22 -25.28 27.61
C GLU A 64 0.83 -25.81 27.99
N THR A 65 0.18 -25.15 28.97
CA THR A 65 -1.21 -25.43 29.32
C THR A 65 -2.13 -24.84 28.25
N LEU A 66 -3.09 -25.64 27.78
CA LEU A 66 -3.95 -25.30 26.65
C LEU A 66 -5.24 -24.58 27.08
N PRO A 67 -5.79 -23.68 26.23
CA PRO A 67 -7.02 -22.94 26.52
C PRO A 67 -8.21 -23.88 26.70
N GLN A 68 -9.20 -23.47 27.49
CA GLN A 68 -10.42 -24.27 27.70
C GLN A 68 -11.20 -24.51 26.40
N ASN A 69 -11.25 -23.51 25.51
CA ASN A 69 -11.85 -23.65 24.19
C ASN A 69 -10.85 -24.26 23.20
N ARG A 70 -10.96 -25.58 22.95
CA ARG A 70 -10.02 -26.28 22.06
C ARG A 70 -10.13 -25.88 20.59
N ALA A 71 -11.22 -25.24 20.17
CA ALA A 71 -11.35 -24.77 18.79
C ALA A 71 -10.25 -23.74 18.44
N GLU A 72 -9.78 -22.97 19.42
CA GLU A 72 -8.68 -21.99 19.27
C GLU A 72 -7.34 -22.62 18.90
N LEU A 73 -7.17 -23.92 19.17
CA LEU A 73 -5.98 -24.67 18.81
C LEU A 73 -5.97 -25.03 17.32
N LEU A 74 -7.16 -25.24 16.73
CA LEU A 74 -7.31 -25.68 15.35
C LEU A 74 -7.60 -24.52 14.39
N PHE A 75 -8.15 -23.42 14.89
CA PHE A 75 -8.52 -22.26 14.10
C PHE A 75 -7.92 -21.01 14.73
N PRO A 76 -7.12 -20.21 14.00
CA PRO A 76 -6.83 -18.87 14.44
C PRO A 76 -8.15 -18.09 14.46
N LEU A 77 -8.73 -17.89 15.64
CA LEU A 77 -9.88 -17.01 15.80
C LEU A 77 -9.39 -15.58 15.53
N SER A 78 -9.70 -15.09 14.33
CA SER A 78 -9.49 -13.69 13.97
C SER A 78 -10.44 -12.82 14.78
N GLY A 79 -9.92 -12.20 15.85
CA GLY A 79 -10.67 -11.27 16.68
C GLY A 79 -10.28 -11.38 18.16
N GLU A 80 -10.81 -12.36 18.87
CA GLU A 80 -10.73 -12.43 20.34
C GLU A 80 -9.36 -12.89 20.87
N ALA A 81 -8.68 -13.81 20.20
CA ALA A 81 -7.37 -14.30 20.65
C ALA A 81 -6.27 -13.21 20.61
N ALA A 82 -6.40 -12.22 19.72
CA ALA A 82 -5.49 -11.07 19.68
C ALA A 82 -5.79 -10.03 20.78
N VAL A 83 -7.04 -9.95 21.23
CA VAL A 83 -7.48 -9.04 22.32
C VAL A 83 -7.11 -9.61 23.68
N LEU A 84 -7.25 -10.94 23.88
CA LEU A 84 -6.80 -11.63 25.10
C LEU A 84 -5.29 -11.51 25.30
N ASP A 85 -4.48 -11.71 24.25
CA ASP A 85 -3.02 -11.53 24.30
C ASP A 85 -2.64 -10.08 24.67
N LEU A 86 -3.39 -9.07 24.19
CA LEU A 86 -3.15 -7.66 24.53
C LEU A 86 -3.51 -7.29 25.97
N ALA A 87 -4.57 -7.87 26.53
CA ALA A 87 -4.96 -7.65 27.92
C ALA A 87 -3.86 -8.13 28.89
N ASP A 88 -3.26 -9.29 28.60
CA ASP A 88 -2.24 -9.92 29.43
C ASP A 88 -0.81 -9.40 29.19
N MET A 89 -0.58 -8.60 28.14
CA MET A 89 0.73 -7.97 27.90
C MET A 89 1.15 -7.05 29.06
N PRO A 90 2.43 -7.06 29.48
CA PRO A 90 2.94 -6.11 30.46
C PRO A 90 3.02 -4.68 29.88
N ASP A 91 3.00 -3.67 30.75
CA ASP A 91 2.97 -2.25 30.34
C ASP A 91 4.22 -1.78 29.59
N ASP A 92 5.36 -2.43 29.82
CA ASP A 92 6.61 -2.18 29.09
C ASP A 92 6.65 -2.85 27.72
N ALA A 93 5.71 -3.76 27.42
CA ALA A 93 5.66 -4.45 26.14
C ALA A 93 5.49 -3.48 24.98
N GLN A 94 6.34 -3.63 23.96
CA GLN A 94 6.37 -2.74 22.83
C GLN A 94 5.22 -3.00 21.85
N VAL A 95 4.40 -1.97 21.63
CA VAL A 95 3.27 -1.99 20.68
C VAL A 95 3.67 -1.38 19.33
N CYS A 96 4.42 -0.27 19.35
CA CYS A 96 4.96 0.39 18.14
C CYS A 96 6.48 0.23 18.05
N ASN A 97 6.94 -0.51 17.04
CA ASN A 97 8.38 -0.71 16.79
C ASN A 97 9.07 0.52 16.19
N CYS A 98 8.39 1.29 15.33
CA CYS A 98 9.00 2.45 14.69
C CYS A 98 9.32 3.60 15.66
N ASN A 99 8.43 3.85 16.62
CA ASN A 99 8.50 5.00 17.52
C ASN A 99 8.73 4.61 18.98
N GLY A 100 8.98 3.33 19.29
CA GLY A 100 9.28 2.88 20.66
C GLY A 100 8.14 3.13 21.65
N VAL A 101 6.90 2.88 21.24
CA VAL A 101 5.71 3.09 22.08
C VAL A 101 5.28 1.76 22.70
N SER A 102 5.21 1.71 24.03
CA SER A 102 4.75 0.55 24.80
C SER A 102 3.25 0.60 25.10
N LYS A 103 2.67 -0.51 25.57
CA LYS A 103 1.28 -0.59 26.04
C LYS A 103 1.00 0.45 27.12
N GLY A 104 1.86 0.56 28.13
CA GLY A 104 1.72 1.51 29.23
C GLY A 104 1.74 2.97 28.79
N LYS A 105 2.49 3.34 27.74
CA LYS A 105 2.43 4.69 27.16
C LYS A 105 1.09 5.00 26.50
N ILE A 106 0.46 3.99 25.90
CA ILE A 106 -0.87 4.12 25.30
C ILE A 106 -1.91 4.28 26.41
N ILE A 107 -1.86 3.41 27.43
CA ILE A 107 -2.74 3.50 28.61
C ILE A 107 -2.61 4.86 29.29
N ALA A 108 -1.38 5.35 29.52
CA ALA A 108 -1.17 6.67 30.12
C ALA A 108 -1.77 7.82 29.28
N ALA A 109 -1.78 7.70 27.95
CA ALA A 109 -2.45 8.68 27.09
C ALA A 109 -3.98 8.61 27.23
N VAL A 110 -4.53 7.41 27.35
CA VAL A 110 -5.94 7.20 27.68
C VAL A 110 -6.26 7.77 29.06
N ASP A 111 -5.48 7.49 30.09
CA ASP A 111 -5.68 8.06 31.43
C ASP A 111 -5.62 9.60 31.43
N ALA A 112 -4.77 10.18 30.57
CA ALA A 112 -4.67 11.62 30.36
C ALA A 112 -5.85 12.24 29.57
N GLY A 113 -6.85 11.44 29.17
CA GLY A 113 -8.08 11.91 28.53
C GLY A 113 -8.18 11.65 27.03
N CYS A 114 -7.21 10.97 26.39
CA CYS A 114 -7.39 10.56 25.00
C CYS A 114 -8.50 9.50 24.89
N ARG A 115 -9.52 9.77 24.07
CA ARG A 115 -10.69 8.88 23.89
C ARG A 115 -10.89 8.42 22.44
N SER A 116 -10.04 8.86 21.51
CA SER A 116 -10.06 8.42 20.11
C SER A 116 -8.69 7.90 19.67
N LEU A 117 -8.67 7.06 18.63
CA LEU A 117 -7.43 6.52 18.05
C LEU A 117 -6.47 7.63 17.64
N LYS A 118 -7.03 8.66 16.98
CA LYS A 118 -6.31 9.84 16.55
C LYS A 118 -5.65 10.56 17.72
N ALA A 119 -6.39 10.83 18.79
CA ALA A 119 -5.86 11.50 19.97
C ALA A 119 -4.70 10.72 20.60
N VAL A 120 -4.85 9.38 20.72
CA VAL A 120 -3.78 8.51 21.22
C VAL A 120 -2.55 8.53 20.30
N CYS A 121 -2.74 8.45 18.99
CA CYS A 121 -1.62 8.48 18.02
C CYS A 121 -0.91 9.84 18.02
N ASP A 122 -1.63 10.95 18.14
CA ASP A 122 -1.08 12.29 18.17
C ASP A 122 -0.24 12.52 19.44
N ALA A 123 -0.71 12.03 20.58
CA ALA A 123 -0.05 12.11 21.89
C ALA A 123 1.19 11.20 21.98
N THR A 124 1.09 9.96 21.50
CA THR A 124 2.15 8.94 21.68
C THR A 124 3.10 8.82 20.49
N LYS A 125 2.72 9.37 19.33
CA LYS A 125 3.31 9.11 18.01
C LYS A 125 3.16 7.68 17.52
N ALA A 126 2.45 6.78 18.19
CA ALA A 126 2.17 5.44 17.66
C ALA A 126 1.43 5.54 16.31
N GLY A 127 1.68 4.60 15.40
CA GLY A 127 1.03 4.56 14.08
C GLY A 127 1.55 5.55 13.03
N THR A 128 2.27 6.61 13.44
CA THR A 128 2.74 7.68 12.51
C THR A 128 3.91 7.27 11.59
N GLY A 129 4.55 6.13 11.85
CA GLY A 129 5.63 5.56 11.02
C GLY A 129 5.10 4.65 9.91
N CYS A 130 5.18 3.32 10.13
CA CYS A 130 4.71 2.33 9.15
C CYS A 130 3.22 1.97 9.26
N GLY A 131 2.53 2.46 10.31
CA GLY A 131 1.12 2.19 10.59
C GLY A 131 0.78 0.77 11.07
N SER A 132 1.75 -0.16 11.14
CA SER A 132 1.47 -1.58 11.43
C SER A 132 0.85 -1.84 12.80
N CYS A 133 1.11 -0.95 13.76
CA CYS A 133 0.60 -1.06 15.12
C CYS A 133 -0.80 -0.47 15.30
N ILE A 134 -1.38 0.21 14.30
CA ILE A 134 -2.67 0.93 14.45
C ILE A 134 -3.78 0.02 15.00
N PRO A 135 -4.00 -1.21 14.49
CA PRO A 135 -5.02 -2.11 15.06
C PRO A 135 -4.75 -2.48 16.52
N ARG A 136 -3.48 -2.63 16.92
CA ARG A 136 -3.10 -2.92 18.31
C ARG A 136 -3.28 -1.69 19.20
N VAL A 137 -3.00 -0.50 18.69
CA VAL A 137 -3.25 0.76 19.41
C VAL A 137 -4.75 0.94 19.64
N GLN A 138 -5.58 0.68 18.63
CA GLN A 138 -7.04 0.71 18.75
C GLN A 138 -7.53 -0.27 19.82
N ALA A 139 -7.07 -1.52 19.78
CA ALA A 139 -7.46 -2.53 20.77
C ALA A 139 -7.00 -2.17 22.20
N VAL A 140 -5.79 -1.60 22.39
CA VAL A 140 -5.35 -1.12 23.71
C VAL A 140 -6.19 0.08 24.17
N LEU A 141 -6.56 1.00 23.26
CA LEU A 141 -7.48 2.10 23.57
C LEU A 141 -8.83 1.57 24.02
N GLU A 142 -9.42 0.63 23.31
CA GLU A 142 -10.72 0.02 23.65
C GLU A 142 -10.68 -0.67 25.02
N LEU A 143 -9.60 -1.42 25.31
CA LEU A 143 -9.38 -2.06 26.60
C LEU A 143 -9.20 -1.05 27.75
N ALA A 144 -8.43 0.01 27.53
CA ALA A 144 -8.11 0.99 28.58
C ALA A 144 -9.23 2.01 28.81
N ALA A 145 -10.04 2.30 27.78
CA ALA A 145 -11.11 3.30 27.86
C ALA A 145 -12.40 2.77 28.48
N ASP A 146 -12.51 1.47 28.79
CA ASP A 146 -13.67 0.83 29.42
C ASP A 146 -15.01 1.23 28.77
N GLY A 147 -15.07 1.18 27.44
CA GLY A 147 -16.26 1.55 26.65
C GLY A 147 -16.49 3.05 26.45
N LEU A 148 -15.62 3.94 26.97
CA LEU A 148 -15.68 5.39 26.76
C LEU A 148 -14.97 5.87 25.48
N VAL A 149 -14.74 4.98 24.51
CA VAL A 149 -14.16 5.37 23.23
C VAL A 149 -15.13 6.30 22.51
N ALA A 150 -14.70 7.54 22.27
CA ALA A 150 -15.49 8.52 21.55
C ALA A 150 -15.21 8.37 20.05
N GLU A 151 -16.27 8.39 19.24
CA GLU A 151 -16.11 8.55 17.80
C GLU A 151 -15.63 9.97 17.52
N ASP A 152 -14.47 10.09 16.85
CA ASP A 152 -13.95 11.37 16.42
C ASP A 152 -14.51 11.67 15.02
N PRO A 153 -15.43 12.63 14.87
CA PRO A 153 -16.04 12.91 13.58
C PRO A 153 -15.02 13.33 12.52
N SER A 154 -13.82 13.77 12.93
CA SER A 154 -12.74 14.12 12.01
C SER A 154 -12.13 12.94 11.27
N GLU A 155 -12.40 11.70 11.68
CA GLU A 155 -12.00 10.47 10.96
C GLU A 155 -12.72 10.30 9.62
N HIS A 156 -13.84 11.00 9.46
CA HIS A 156 -14.65 11.00 8.23
C HIS A 156 -14.33 12.19 7.34
N TYR A 157 -13.63 13.20 7.85
CA TYR A 157 -13.24 14.37 7.07
C TYR A 157 -12.20 13.99 6.02
N TYR A 158 -12.31 14.55 4.82
CA TYR A 158 -11.34 14.27 3.78
C TYR A 158 -9.97 14.90 4.09
N VAL A 159 -9.98 16.08 4.70
CA VAL A 159 -8.80 16.78 5.21
C VAL A 159 -9.10 17.39 6.59
N PRO A 160 -8.10 17.53 7.48
CA PRO A 160 -8.34 17.97 8.86
C PRO A 160 -9.01 19.34 9.02
N ALA A 161 -8.76 20.28 8.10
CA ALA A 161 -9.25 21.65 8.23
C ALA A 161 -10.72 21.84 7.84
N ILE A 162 -11.33 20.86 7.15
CA ILE A 162 -12.68 21.00 6.60
C ILE A 162 -13.52 19.83 7.09
N ALA A 163 -14.54 20.15 7.89
CA ALA A 163 -15.47 19.19 8.49
C ALA A 163 -16.48 18.63 7.47
N MET A 164 -15.98 18.08 6.37
CA MET A 164 -16.75 17.49 5.28
C MET A 164 -16.13 16.16 4.86
N THR A 165 -17.00 15.19 4.63
CA THR A 165 -16.64 13.96 3.94
C THR A 165 -16.18 14.25 2.51
N LYS A 166 -15.52 13.29 1.87
CA LYS A 166 -15.07 13.45 0.48
C LYS A 166 -16.22 13.78 -0.49
N PRO A 167 -17.38 13.09 -0.45
CA PRO A 167 -18.51 13.43 -1.33
C PRO A 167 -19.02 14.86 -1.13
N GLU A 168 -19.18 15.28 0.13
CA GLU A 168 -19.64 16.63 0.48
C GLU A 168 -18.65 17.70 0.00
N LEU A 169 -17.36 17.50 0.26
CA LEU A 169 -16.30 18.41 -0.18
C LEU A 169 -16.21 18.48 -1.71
N THR A 170 -16.32 17.34 -2.39
CA THR A 170 -16.31 17.26 -3.86
C THR A 170 -17.50 18.02 -4.46
N ALA A 171 -18.70 17.84 -3.88
CA ALA A 171 -19.90 18.56 -4.30
C ALA A 171 -19.75 20.07 -4.08
N ALA A 172 -19.23 20.49 -2.92
CA ALA A 172 -18.99 21.90 -2.61
C ALA A 172 -17.98 22.54 -3.57
N ILE A 173 -16.87 21.85 -3.85
CA ILE A 173 -15.84 22.30 -4.81
C ILE A 173 -16.44 22.50 -6.20
N ARG A 174 -17.20 21.53 -6.70
CA ARG A 174 -17.81 21.59 -8.04
C ARG A 174 -18.87 22.69 -8.13
N LEU A 175 -19.77 22.77 -7.15
CA LEU A 175 -20.86 23.76 -7.12
C LEU A 175 -20.34 25.20 -7.11
N GLN A 176 -19.23 25.44 -6.41
CA GLN A 176 -18.64 26.77 -6.25
C GLN A 176 -17.50 27.05 -7.24
N GLY A 177 -17.14 26.08 -8.10
CA GLY A 177 -16.08 26.24 -9.10
C GLY A 177 -14.68 26.48 -8.51
N LEU A 178 -14.40 25.94 -7.32
CA LEU A 178 -13.15 26.19 -6.59
C LEU A 178 -11.99 25.43 -7.24
N ARG A 179 -11.06 26.14 -7.89
CA ARG A 179 -9.98 25.55 -8.70
C ARG A 179 -8.59 25.58 -8.07
N SER A 180 -8.44 26.07 -6.84
CA SER A 180 -7.14 26.17 -6.18
C SER A 180 -7.25 25.83 -4.69
N VAL A 181 -6.15 25.44 -4.04
CA VAL A 181 -6.15 25.09 -2.61
C VAL A 181 -6.50 26.34 -1.78
N SER A 182 -5.93 27.48 -2.13
CA SER A 182 -6.23 28.77 -1.52
C SER A 182 -7.71 29.15 -1.68
N ALA A 183 -8.32 28.94 -2.86
CA ALA A 183 -9.75 29.20 -3.07
C ALA A 183 -10.65 28.33 -2.19
N VAL A 184 -10.26 27.06 -1.96
CA VAL A 184 -10.99 26.14 -1.07
C VAL A 184 -10.87 26.58 0.38
N LEU A 185 -9.67 26.92 0.85
CA LEU A 185 -9.46 27.36 2.23
C LEU A 185 -10.13 28.70 2.52
N GLU A 186 -10.04 29.67 1.60
CA GLU A 186 -10.72 30.97 1.73
C GLU A 186 -12.23 30.77 1.92
N THR A 187 -12.83 29.99 1.02
CA THR A 187 -14.29 29.83 0.96
C THR A 187 -14.84 28.95 2.08
N LEU A 188 -14.18 27.84 2.42
CA LEU A 188 -14.72 26.84 3.33
C LEU A 188 -14.19 26.96 4.77
N THR A 189 -13.12 27.74 5.00
CA THR A 189 -12.52 27.89 6.33
C THR A 189 -12.33 29.35 6.76
N GLY A 190 -12.70 30.33 5.91
CA GLY A 190 -12.47 31.76 6.16
C GLY A 190 -10.99 32.15 6.07
N GLY A 191 -10.24 31.50 5.17
CA GLY A 191 -8.83 31.83 4.91
C GLY A 191 -7.83 31.25 5.91
N LYS A 192 -8.26 30.36 6.82
CA LYS A 192 -7.36 29.74 7.79
C LYS A 192 -6.43 28.74 7.09
N GLU A 193 -5.14 29.05 7.07
CA GLU A 193 -4.14 28.11 6.56
C GLU A 193 -4.03 26.85 7.44
N ASP A 194 -3.94 25.70 6.77
CA ASP A 194 -3.62 24.41 7.40
C ASP A 194 -2.72 23.57 6.49
N ALA A 195 -1.45 23.42 6.88
CA ALA A 195 -0.45 22.70 6.11
C ALA A 195 -0.80 21.21 5.92
N ALA A 196 -1.49 20.60 6.89
CA ALA A 196 -1.89 19.19 6.82
C ALA A 196 -2.98 18.93 5.75
N SER A 197 -3.81 19.93 5.47
CA SER A 197 -4.89 19.84 4.49
C SER A 197 -4.44 20.16 3.07
N LYS A 198 -3.40 20.99 2.88
CA LYS A 198 -2.94 21.44 1.55
C LYS A 198 -2.73 20.28 0.57
N MET A 199 -2.04 19.21 1.00
CA MET A 199 -1.69 18.09 0.13
C MET A 199 -2.91 17.25 -0.28
N GLY A 200 -3.83 17.03 0.65
CA GLY A 200 -5.08 16.32 0.37
C GLY A 200 -5.95 17.12 -0.58
N LEU A 201 -6.07 18.43 -0.36
CA LEU A 201 -6.81 19.33 -1.24
C LEU A 201 -6.21 19.39 -2.65
N ALA A 202 -4.89 19.51 -2.78
CA ALA A 202 -4.22 19.48 -4.08
C ALA A 202 -4.51 18.17 -4.84
N SER A 203 -4.43 17.02 -4.14
CA SER A 203 -4.75 15.71 -4.73
C SER A 203 -6.20 15.61 -5.20
N LEU A 204 -7.15 16.11 -4.40
CA LEU A 204 -8.56 16.11 -4.75
C LEU A 204 -8.87 17.05 -5.92
N LEU A 205 -8.38 18.28 -5.87
CA LEU A 205 -8.59 19.28 -6.93
C LEU A 205 -8.01 18.81 -8.26
N LYS A 206 -6.82 18.19 -8.25
CA LYS A 206 -6.24 17.61 -9.45
C LYS A 206 -7.06 16.44 -10.00
N THR A 207 -7.77 15.71 -9.14
CA THR A 207 -8.68 14.64 -9.58
C THR A 207 -10.00 15.20 -10.13
N ILE A 208 -10.50 16.32 -9.59
CA ILE A 208 -11.77 16.93 -10.01
C ILE A 208 -11.61 17.75 -11.29
N TRP A 209 -10.56 18.57 -11.36
CA TRP A 209 -10.38 19.60 -12.39
C TRP A 209 -9.28 19.29 -13.39
N GLU A 210 -8.40 18.31 -13.11
CA GLU A 210 -7.29 17.92 -13.98
C GLU A 210 -6.45 19.13 -14.45
N ASP A 211 -6.53 19.50 -15.73
CA ASP A 211 -5.80 20.63 -16.32
C ASP A 211 -6.38 22.01 -15.90
N GLU A 212 -7.63 22.07 -15.44
CA GLU A 212 -8.24 23.30 -14.90
C GLU A 212 -7.81 23.59 -13.45
N TYR A 213 -7.14 22.66 -12.78
CA TYR A 213 -6.59 22.88 -11.45
C TYR A 213 -5.49 23.94 -11.49
N GLN A 214 -5.69 25.02 -10.73
CA GLN A 214 -4.68 26.05 -10.51
C GLN A 214 -3.67 25.55 -9.48
N ASP A 215 -2.59 24.96 -9.98
CA ASP A 215 -1.55 24.33 -9.18
C ASP A 215 -0.82 25.31 -8.26
N GLU A 216 -0.85 25.03 -6.96
CA GLU A 216 -0.14 25.77 -5.93
C GLU A 216 1.06 24.94 -5.47
N ARG A 217 2.27 25.32 -5.89
CA ARG A 217 3.48 24.50 -5.65
C ARG A 217 3.79 24.30 -4.17
N ASP A 218 3.50 25.28 -3.32
CA ASP A 218 3.64 25.18 -1.87
C ASP A 218 2.62 24.23 -1.23
N ALA A 219 1.55 23.89 -1.95
CA ALA A 219 0.61 22.83 -1.59
C ALA A 219 1.08 21.43 -2.02
N ARG A 220 2.32 21.28 -2.54
CA ARG A 220 2.96 20.00 -2.85
C ARG A 220 4.08 19.65 -1.87
N PHE A 221 4.38 18.36 -1.73
CA PHE A 221 5.57 17.92 -0.99
C PHE A 221 6.84 18.43 -1.69
N ILE A 222 7.93 18.61 -0.93
CA ILE A 222 9.22 19.01 -1.52
C ILE A 222 9.61 18.10 -2.68
N ASN A 223 9.35 16.80 -2.56
CA ASN A 223 9.73 15.85 -3.59
C ASN A 223 9.03 16.09 -4.93
N ASP A 224 7.75 16.47 -4.90
CA ASP A 224 6.96 16.77 -6.10
C ASP A 224 7.29 18.14 -6.72
N ARG A 225 7.96 19.03 -5.96
CA ARG A 225 8.42 20.34 -6.45
C ARG A 225 9.74 20.27 -7.20
N VAL A 226 10.61 19.35 -6.80
CA VAL A 226 11.98 19.21 -7.34
C VAL A 226 12.19 17.90 -8.08
N HIS A 227 11.12 17.13 -8.25
CA HIS A 227 11.09 15.87 -8.96
C HIS A 227 12.08 14.82 -8.43
N ALA A 228 12.41 14.85 -7.14
CA ALA A 228 13.41 13.97 -6.53
C ALA A 228 13.03 13.64 -5.10
N ASN A 229 13.49 12.52 -4.56
CA ASN A 229 13.11 12.09 -3.21
C ASN A 229 14.09 12.61 -2.15
N ILE A 230 13.63 13.46 -1.22
CA ILE A 230 14.46 13.96 -0.12
C ILE A 230 14.93 12.82 0.79
N GLN A 231 16.19 12.91 1.23
CA GLN A 231 16.87 11.97 2.11
C GLN A 231 17.08 12.59 3.51
N ARG A 232 17.46 11.76 4.49
CA ARG A 232 17.62 12.17 5.89
C ARG A 232 18.62 13.31 6.08
N ASP A 233 19.66 13.37 5.27
CA ASP A 233 20.72 14.38 5.31
C ASP A 233 20.41 15.62 4.46
N GLY A 234 19.18 15.76 3.95
CA GLY A 234 18.76 16.88 3.11
C GLY A 234 19.20 16.77 1.64
N THR A 235 19.96 15.74 1.27
CA THR A 235 20.23 15.40 -0.12
C THR A 235 19.02 14.72 -0.77
N PHE A 236 19.11 14.40 -2.05
CA PHE A 236 18.04 13.84 -2.85
C PHE A 236 18.47 12.54 -3.52
N SER A 237 17.48 11.71 -3.84
CA SER A 237 17.65 10.59 -4.76
C SER A 237 16.85 10.79 -6.03
N VAL A 238 17.42 10.36 -7.14
CA VAL A 238 16.91 10.59 -8.49
C VAL A 238 16.58 9.23 -9.08
N VAL A 239 15.31 8.95 -9.35
CA VAL A 239 14.90 7.64 -9.88
C VAL A 239 14.36 7.82 -11.28
N PRO A 240 15.18 7.62 -12.33
CA PRO A 240 14.68 7.64 -13.70
C PRO A 240 13.80 6.43 -13.99
N ARG A 241 12.95 6.61 -15.00
CA ARG A 241 12.07 5.57 -15.55
C ARG A 241 12.90 4.55 -16.33
N ILE A 242 12.63 3.26 -16.09
CA ILE A 242 13.24 2.11 -16.77
C ILE A 242 12.13 1.11 -17.15
N TYR A 243 11.42 1.37 -18.25
CA TYR A 243 10.14 0.71 -18.56
C TYR A 243 10.21 -0.83 -18.48
N GLY A 244 9.36 -1.42 -17.63
CA GLY A 244 9.32 -2.87 -17.42
C GLY A 244 10.61 -3.48 -16.84
N GLY A 245 11.53 -2.66 -16.32
CA GLY A 245 12.86 -3.09 -15.89
C GLY A 245 13.85 -3.31 -17.04
N VAL A 246 13.53 -2.87 -18.26
CA VAL A 246 14.37 -3.01 -19.45
C VAL A 246 15.17 -1.73 -19.68
N THR A 247 16.49 -1.87 -19.83
CA THR A 247 17.41 -0.75 -20.06
C THR A 247 18.45 -1.10 -21.14
N SER A 248 19.11 -0.08 -21.68
CA SER A 248 20.19 -0.20 -22.67
C SER A 248 21.57 0.05 -22.08
N PRO A 249 22.66 -0.44 -22.71
CA PRO A 249 24.02 -0.07 -22.32
C PRO A 249 24.26 1.45 -22.29
N ASP A 250 23.63 2.21 -23.17
CA ASP A 250 23.80 3.67 -23.24
C ASP A 250 23.13 4.38 -22.07
N GLU A 251 21.92 3.96 -21.68
CA GLU A 251 21.27 4.44 -20.44
C GLU A 251 22.08 4.08 -19.20
N LEU A 252 22.63 2.86 -19.15
CA LEU A 252 23.50 2.43 -18.04
C LEU A 252 24.77 3.27 -17.94
N ARG A 253 25.39 3.64 -19.07
CA ARG A 253 26.53 4.56 -19.10
C ARG A 253 26.12 5.94 -18.61
N ARG A 254 25.02 6.53 -19.10
CA ARG A 254 24.53 7.83 -18.60
C ARG A 254 24.27 7.82 -17.10
N LEU A 255 23.67 6.75 -16.57
CA LEU A 255 23.46 6.57 -15.13
C LEU A 255 24.79 6.52 -14.35
N ALA A 256 25.78 5.82 -14.87
CA ALA A 256 27.11 5.74 -14.26
C ALA A 256 27.84 7.09 -14.30
N ASP A 257 27.85 7.75 -15.46
CA ASP A 257 28.49 9.05 -15.67
C ASP A 257 27.89 10.12 -14.74
N VAL A 258 26.56 10.17 -14.64
CA VAL A 258 25.84 11.08 -13.72
C VAL A 258 26.16 10.74 -12.25
N ALA A 259 26.17 9.46 -11.88
CA ALA A 259 26.48 9.07 -10.52
C ALA A 259 27.91 9.45 -10.12
N GLU A 260 28.89 9.31 -11.02
CA GLU A 260 30.27 9.70 -10.79
C GLU A 260 30.43 11.24 -10.74
N LYS A 261 29.92 11.94 -11.76
CA LYS A 261 30.06 13.40 -11.89
C LYS A 261 29.47 14.18 -10.73
N TYR A 262 28.32 13.74 -10.22
CA TYR A 262 27.61 14.40 -9.12
C TYR A 262 27.87 13.73 -7.76
N GLU A 263 28.91 12.90 -7.69
CA GLU A 263 29.40 12.24 -6.47
C GLU A 263 28.27 11.55 -5.67
N ALA A 264 27.41 10.80 -6.38
CA ALA A 264 26.35 10.03 -5.76
C ALA A 264 26.93 9.11 -4.67
N LYS A 265 26.40 9.22 -3.46
CA LYS A 265 26.88 8.47 -2.29
C LYS A 265 26.61 6.97 -2.42
N MET A 266 25.60 6.60 -3.22
CA MET A 266 25.22 5.21 -3.49
C MET A 266 24.43 5.14 -4.78
N VAL A 267 24.59 4.04 -5.52
CA VAL A 267 23.70 3.67 -6.63
C VAL A 267 23.01 2.35 -6.27
N LYS A 268 21.68 2.35 -6.18
CA LYS A 268 20.91 1.19 -5.68
C LYS A 268 19.95 0.65 -6.74
N ILE A 269 20.01 -0.67 -6.96
CA ILE A 269 18.92 -1.39 -7.65
C ILE A 269 17.74 -1.54 -6.68
N THR A 270 16.58 -1.04 -7.10
CA THR A 270 15.36 -0.98 -6.28
C THR A 270 14.47 -2.21 -6.49
N GLY A 271 13.56 -2.46 -5.54
CA GLY A 271 12.56 -3.54 -5.67
C GLY A 271 11.55 -3.35 -6.81
N GLY A 272 11.51 -2.17 -7.45
CA GLY A 272 10.70 -1.87 -8.62
C GLY A 272 11.46 -1.96 -9.95
N GLN A 273 12.59 -2.67 -9.97
CA GLN A 273 13.46 -2.80 -11.16
C GLN A 273 13.92 -1.44 -11.72
N ARG A 274 14.34 -0.54 -10.82
CA ARG A 274 14.94 0.76 -11.17
C ARG A 274 16.36 0.87 -10.62
N ILE A 275 17.12 1.82 -11.13
CA ILE A 275 18.41 2.25 -10.60
C ILE A 275 18.23 3.63 -9.96
N ASP A 276 18.69 3.79 -8.72
CA ASP A 276 18.48 4.98 -7.89
C ASP A 276 19.83 5.52 -7.40
N PRO A 277 20.37 6.58 -8.02
CA PRO A 277 21.45 7.38 -7.44
C PRO A 277 20.96 8.20 -6.24
N LEU A 278 21.61 8.01 -5.09
CA LEU A 278 21.30 8.68 -3.83
C LEU A 278 22.42 9.64 -3.41
N GLY A 279 22.06 10.66 -2.63
CA GLY A 279 23.05 11.57 -2.04
C GLY A 279 23.29 12.85 -2.85
N ILE A 280 22.44 13.13 -3.84
CA ILE A 280 22.61 14.25 -4.76
C ILE A 280 22.16 15.57 -4.09
N PRO A 281 22.99 16.62 -4.05
CA PRO A 281 22.57 17.94 -3.58
C PRO A 281 21.42 18.53 -4.42
N LYS A 282 20.49 19.25 -3.78
CA LYS A 282 19.32 19.87 -4.45
C LYS A 282 19.71 20.71 -5.67
N THR A 283 20.80 21.46 -5.57
CA THR A 283 21.29 22.39 -6.60
C THR A 283 21.73 21.69 -7.88
N HIS A 284 22.09 20.41 -7.81
CA HIS A 284 22.50 19.62 -8.98
C HIS A 284 21.34 18.92 -9.68
N LEU A 285 20.12 18.92 -9.11
CA LEU A 285 19.00 18.21 -9.71
C LEU A 285 18.74 18.65 -11.17
N PRO A 286 18.72 19.95 -11.53
CA PRO A 286 18.50 20.38 -12.92
C PRO A 286 19.60 19.96 -13.91
N ASP A 287 20.83 19.69 -13.47
CA ASP A 287 21.87 19.23 -14.38
C ASP A 287 21.84 17.70 -14.48
N VAL A 288 21.61 17.04 -13.35
CA VAL A 288 21.53 15.58 -13.23
C VAL A 288 20.56 15.01 -14.25
N TRP A 289 19.32 15.48 -14.29
CA TRP A 289 18.44 14.85 -15.25
C TRP A 289 18.59 15.36 -16.69
N GLN A 290 19.25 16.51 -16.93
CA GLN A 290 19.52 17.01 -18.30
C GLN A 290 20.50 16.06 -18.97
N GLU A 291 21.41 15.50 -18.15
CA GLU A 291 22.38 14.50 -18.56
C GLU A 291 21.78 13.10 -18.60
N LEU A 292 20.91 12.72 -17.66
CA LEU A 292 20.23 11.41 -17.72
C LEU A 292 19.41 11.26 -18.99
N LYS A 293 18.67 12.30 -19.41
CA LYS A 293 17.74 12.26 -20.55
C LYS A 293 16.77 11.07 -20.48
N MET A 294 16.32 10.77 -19.26
CA MET A 294 15.41 9.69 -18.95
C MET A 294 14.21 10.28 -18.20
N PRO A 295 12.97 9.84 -18.49
CA PRO A 295 11.79 10.38 -17.81
C PRO A 295 11.82 10.17 -16.31
N SER A 296 11.10 11.01 -15.55
CA SER A 296 10.97 10.79 -14.10
C SER A 296 10.24 9.48 -13.79
N GLY A 297 10.81 8.69 -12.88
CA GLY A 297 10.21 7.48 -12.34
C GLY A 297 9.07 7.75 -11.34
N HIS A 298 8.84 9.00 -10.92
CA HIS A 298 7.82 9.38 -9.93
C HIS A 298 7.90 8.56 -8.62
N ALA A 299 9.12 8.22 -8.20
CA ALA A 299 9.35 7.36 -7.03
C ALA A 299 8.89 8.02 -5.70
N TYR A 300 8.57 9.30 -5.71
CA TYR A 300 8.19 10.12 -4.56
C TYR A 300 6.70 10.45 -4.50
N THR A 301 6.05 10.69 -5.65
CA THR A 301 4.65 11.13 -5.75
C THR A 301 3.67 10.10 -5.20
N LYS A 302 2.50 10.59 -4.78
CA LYS A 302 1.30 9.77 -4.55
C LYS A 302 0.63 9.50 -5.90
N ALA A 303 1.25 8.60 -6.65
CA ALA A 303 0.86 8.26 -8.01
C ALA A 303 1.22 6.80 -8.32
N PHE A 304 0.93 6.38 -9.54
CA PHE A 304 1.59 5.25 -10.15
C PHE A 304 3.14 5.37 -10.06
N ARG A 305 3.83 4.31 -9.64
CA ARG A 305 5.30 4.31 -9.52
C ARG A 305 6.03 3.38 -10.49
N THR A 306 5.61 2.13 -10.60
CA THR A 306 6.35 1.10 -11.34
C THR A 306 5.44 -0.07 -11.65
N CYS A 307 5.67 -0.71 -12.79
CA CYS A 307 5.16 -2.05 -13.10
C CYS A 307 6.35 -3.02 -13.16
N LYS A 308 6.54 -3.81 -12.10
CA LYS A 308 7.57 -4.85 -12.05
C LYS A 308 7.19 -5.98 -13.01
N THR A 309 8.13 -6.49 -13.79
CA THR A 309 7.89 -7.61 -14.72
C THR A 309 8.78 -8.81 -14.40
N CYS A 310 8.38 -9.98 -14.86
CA CYS A 310 9.35 -11.04 -15.12
C CYS A 310 9.64 -11.09 -16.63
N VAL A 311 10.63 -11.90 -17.01
CA VAL A 311 11.06 -12.01 -18.42
C VAL A 311 10.05 -12.71 -19.35
N GLY A 312 8.88 -13.12 -18.84
CA GLY A 312 7.76 -13.61 -19.63
C GLY A 312 8.10 -14.68 -20.67
N THR A 313 7.36 -14.68 -21.78
CA THR A 313 7.62 -15.51 -22.97
C THR A 313 8.88 -15.11 -23.74
N ASP A 314 9.46 -13.94 -23.48
CA ASP A 314 10.67 -13.48 -24.18
C ASP A 314 11.87 -14.39 -23.89
N PHE A 315 12.00 -14.87 -22.65
CA PHE A 315 13.14 -15.68 -22.23
C PHE A 315 12.81 -16.85 -21.30
N CYS A 316 11.68 -16.83 -20.58
CA CYS A 316 11.39 -17.88 -19.61
C CYS A 316 10.73 -19.08 -20.29
N ARG A 317 11.31 -20.28 -20.13
CA ARG A 317 10.70 -21.54 -20.61
C ARG A 317 9.32 -21.88 -20.01
N TYR A 318 8.90 -21.18 -18.96
CA TYR A 318 7.61 -21.33 -18.30
C TYR A 318 6.64 -20.17 -18.59
N GLY A 319 7.09 -19.16 -19.34
CA GLY A 319 6.25 -18.04 -19.71
C GLY A 319 5.10 -18.52 -20.59
N VAL A 320 3.88 -18.12 -20.24
CA VAL A 320 2.66 -18.35 -21.01
C VAL A 320 2.04 -17.05 -21.52
N GLY A 321 2.55 -15.90 -21.05
CA GLY A 321 2.20 -14.57 -21.56
C GLY A 321 3.39 -13.60 -21.54
N ASP A 322 3.33 -12.61 -22.44
CA ASP A 322 4.36 -11.58 -22.60
C ASP A 322 4.21 -10.48 -21.54
N SER A 323 4.78 -10.74 -20.36
CA SER A 323 4.74 -9.79 -19.24
C SER A 323 5.63 -8.58 -19.41
N VAL A 324 6.69 -8.65 -20.23
CA VAL A 324 7.60 -7.52 -20.43
C VAL A 324 6.88 -6.46 -21.25
N LYS A 325 6.31 -6.85 -22.40
CA LYS A 325 5.50 -5.95 -23.23
C LYS A 325 4.33 -5.37 -22.44
N LEU A 326 3.54 -6.21 -21.76
CA LEU A 326 2.41 -5.74 -20.95
C LEU A 326 2.85 -4.76 -19.86
N GLY A 327 3.95 -5.05 -19.15
CA GLY A 327 4.46 -4.16 -18.12
C GLY A 327 4.93 -2.81 -18.64
N ILE A 328 5.54 -2.77 -19.83
CA ILE A 328 5.91 -1.53 -20.52
C ILE A 328 4.67 -0.75 -20.94
N GLU A 329 3.66 -1.42 -21.49
CA GLU A 329 2.37 -0.81 -21.88
C GLU A 329 1.66 -0.19 -20.67
N ILE A 330 1.58 -0.92 -19.56
CA ILE A 330 1.05 -0.43 -18.28
C ILE A 330 1.82 0.81 -17.80
N GLU A 331 3.16 0.76 -17.79
CA GLU A 331 3.97 1.89 -17.34
C GLU A 331 3.80 3.13 -18.21
N LYS A 332 3.79 2.95 -19.54
CA LYS A 332 3.63 4.07 -20.48
C LYS A 332 2.24 4.69 -20.39
N ARG A 333 1.21 3.87 -20.20
CA ARG A 333 -0.17 4.33 -20.10
C ARG A 333 -0.42 5.09 -18.81
N PHE A 334 0.00 4.57 -17.66
CA PHE A 334 -0.39 5.12 -16.35
C PHE A 334 0.66 6.02 -15.67
N GLN A 335 1.76 6.33 -16.34
CA GLN A 335 2.75 7.28 -15.81
C GLN A 335 2.11 8.64 -15.51
N GLY A 336 2.46 9.22 -14.36
CA GLY A 336 1.94 10.52 -13.91
C GLY A 336 0.49 10.51 -13.42
N VAL A 337 -0.25 9.40 -13.54
CA VAL A 337 -1.60 9.28 -12.95
C VAL A 337 -1.48 9.30 -11.43
N GLU A 338 -1.96 10.40 -10.84
CA GLU A 338 -2.00 10.61 -9.40
C GLU A 338 -3.15 9.85 -8.75
N SER A 339 -2.96 9.54 -7.47
CA SER A 339 -3.91 8.76 -6.69
C SER A 339 -3.82 9.10 -5.20
N PRO A 340 -4.86 8.80 -4.40
CA PRO A 340 -4.89 9.14 -2.97
C PRO A 340 -3.66 8.64 -2.19
N HIS A 341 -3.07 7.53 -2.63
CA HIS A 341 -1.76 7.09 -2.20
C HIS A 341 -0.96 6.46 -3.36
N LYS A 342 0.36 6.26 -3.20
CA LYS A 342 1.21 5.53 -4.16
C LYS A 342 0.64 4.16 -4.56
N MET A 343 0.75 3.81 -5.84
CA MET A 343 0.41 2.50 -6.40
C MET A 343 1.64 1.83 -7.02
N LYS A 344 1.85 0.56 -6.68
CA LYS A 344 2.86 -0.32 -7.29
C LYS A 344 2.13 -1.39 -8.08
N LEU A 345 2.57 -1.61 -9.32
CA LEU A 345 1.98 -2.57 -10.23
C LEU A 345 2.98 -3.68 -10.56
N ALA A 346 2.49 -4.80 -11.11
CA ALA A 346 3.34 -5.81 -11.70
C ALA A 346 2.62 -6.68 -12.73
N ALA A 347 3.38 -7.21 -13.68
CA ALA A 347 2.94 -8.19 -14.67
C ALA A 347 3.82 -9.45 -14.56
N SER A 348 3.21 -10.61 -14.37
CA SER A 348 3.89 -11.90 -14.33
C SER A 348 3.42 -12.76 -15.50
N GLY A 349 4.36 -13.24 -16.32
CA GLY A 349 4.04 -14.03 -17.51
C GLY A 349 3.63 -15.49 -17.23
N CYS A 350 3.46 -15.90 -15.97
CA CYS A 350 2.93 -17.21 -15.59
C CYS A 350 2.56 -17.26 -14.08
N PRO A 351 1.85 -18.29 -13.60
CA PRO A 351 1.47 -18.44 -12.20
C PRO A 351 2.62 -18.58 -11.19
N ARG A 352 3.87 -18.76 -11.66
CA ARG A 352 5.05 -18.71 -10.77
C ARG A 352 5.29 -17.33 -10.17
N ASN A 353 4.68 -16.29 -10.76
CA ASN A 353 4.52 -14.99 -10.12
C ASN A 353 5.83 -14.32 -9.69
N CYS A 354 6.89 -14.43 -10.50
CA CYS A 354 8.22 -13.87 -10.16
C CYS A 354 8.23 -12.33 -9.99
N ALA A 355 7.22 -11.63 -10.53
CA ALA A 355 7.06 -10.19 -10.31
C ALA A 355 6.27 -9.85 -9.03
N GLU A 356 5.83 -10.86 -8.27
CA GLU A 356 5.01 -10.75 -7.06
C GLU A 356 3.68 -10.02 -7.31
N SER A 357 3.08 -10.20 -8.50
CA SER A 357 1.86 -9.53 -8.96
C SER A 357 0.72 -9.61 -7.94
N THR A 358 0.53 -10.78 -7.33
CA THR A 358 -0.53 -10.99 -6.33
C THR A 358 -0.36 -10.22 -5.02
N THR A 359 0.73 -9.46 -4.84
CA THR A 359 0.97 -8.64 -3.64
C THR A 359 1.21 -7.16 -3.97
N LYS A 360 0.90 -6.75 -5.20
CA LYS A 360 0.96 -5.37 -5.67
C LYS A 360 -0.40 -4.69 -5.53
N ASP A 361 -0.41 -3.35 -5.54
CA ASP A 361 -1.64 -2.57 -5.43
C ASP A 361 -2.61 -2.92 -6.58
N LEU A 362 -2.08 -3.11 -7.80
CA LEU A 362 -2.71 -3.88 -8.88
C LEU A 362 -1.67 -4.84 -9.49
N GLY A 363 -2.05 -6.07 -9.80
CA GLY A 363 -1.16 -7.05 -10.41
C GLY A 363 -1.83 -7.83 -11.52
N VAL A 364 -1.04 -8.35 -12.45
CA VAL A 364 -1.54 -9.18 -13.54
C VAL A 364 -0.71 -10.45 -13.63
N VAL A 365 -1.37 -11.59 -13.83
CA VAL A 365 -0.72 -12.90 -13.96
C VAL A 365 -1.28 -13.61 -15.19
N ALA A 366 -0.40 -13.95 -16.14
CA ALA A 366 -0.80 -14.78 -17.27
C ALA A 366 -1.10 -16.21 -16.80
N ILE A 367 -2.15 -16.79 -17.36
CA ILE A 367 -2.55 -18.18 -17.16
C ILE A 367 -2.66 -18.87 -18.52
N GLU A 368 -2.84 -20.20 -18.53
CA GLU A 368 -3.01 -20.95 -19.77
C GLU A 368 -4.23 -20.48 -20.58
N GLY A 369 -4.18 -20.69 -21.89
CA GLY A 369 -5.24 -20.26 -22.82
C GLY A 369 -5.16 -18.79 -23.24
N GLY A 370 -4.01 -18.14 -23.05
CA GLY A 370 -3.80 -16.75 -23.46
C GLY A 370 -4.51 -15.73 -22.56
N LYS A 371 -4.90 -16.13 -21.35
CA LYS A 371 -5.68 -15.30 -20.44
C LYS A 371 -4.84 -14.67 -19.35
N TRP A 372 -5.40 -13.64 -18.71
CA TRP A 372 -4.76 -12.85 -17.66
C TRP A 372 -5.69 -12.67 -16.48
N GLU A 373 -5.25 -13.06 -15.30
CA GLU A 373 -5.90 -12.73 -14.03
C GLU A 373 -5.45 -11.34 -13.57
N ILE A 374 -6.39 -10.44 -13.33
CA ILE A 374 -6.14 -9.12 -12.75
C ILE A 374 -6.39 -9.19 -11.25
N TYR A 375 -5.45 -8.72 -10.45
CA TYR A 375 -5.49 -8.70 -8.99
C TYR A 375 -5.49 -7.25 -8.47
N ILE A 376 -6.26 -6.97 -7.41
CA ILE A 376 -6.33 -5.64 -6.77
C ILE A 376 -6.17 -5.73 -5.25
N GLY A 377 -5.65 -4.65 -4.65
CA GLY A 377 -5.55 -4.53 -3.19
C GLY A 377 -4.47 -5.40 -2.55
N GLY A 378 -3.42 -5.77 -3.27
CA GLY A 378 -2.29 -6.51 -2.68
C GLY A 378 -1.34 -5.63 -1.87
N ALA A 379 -0.65 -6.24 -0.90
CA ALA A 379 0.37 -5.59 -0.09
C ALA A 379 1.52 -6.54 0.26
N ALA A 380 2.75 -6.05 0.19
CA ALA A 380 3.97 -6.73 0.64
C ALA A 380 4.76 -5.88 1.65
N GLY A 381 4.05 -5.03 2.41
CA GLY A 381 4.64 -4.05 3.33
C GLY A 381 4.59 -4.52 4.79
N SER A 382 4.18 -3.60 5.67
CA SER A 382 3.95 -3.87 7.09
C SER A 382 2.98 -5.02 7.37
N ARG A 383 2.01 -5.21 6.49
CA ARG A 383 1.12 -6.37 6.44
C ARG A 383 1.20 -6.97 5.04
N VAL A 384 1.36 -8.28 4.98
CA VAL A 384 1.25 -9.03 3.72
C VAL A 384 -0.22 -9.31 3.48
N ARG A 385 -0.72 -8.89 2.31
CA ARG A 385 -2.09 -9.15 1.86
C ARG A 385 -2.01 -9.63 0.42
N ARG A 386 -2.56 -10.82 0.15
CA ARG A 386 -2.78 -11.26 -1.23
C ARG A 386 -3.90 -10.40 -1.80
N GLY A 387 -3.69 -9.85 -3.00
CA GLY A 387 -4.72 -9.15 -3.75
C GLY A 387 -5.85 -10.09 -4.14
N ASP A 388 -7.04 -9.54 -4.31
CA ASP A 388 -8.22 -10.27 -4.76
C ASP A 388 -8.27 -10.25 -6.28
N VAL A 389 -8.71 -11.34 -6.90
CA VAL A 389 -8.92 -11.37 -8.34
C VAL A 389 -10.05 -10.39 -8.68
N LEU A 390 -9.82 -9.40 -9.53
CA LEU A 390 -10.86 -8.53 -10.05
C LEU A 390 -11.66 -9.27 -11.14
N CYS A 391 -10.97 -9.72 -12.19
CA CYS A 391 -11.53 -10.48 -13.30
C CYS A 391 -10.44 -11.23 -14.07
N ILE A 392 -10.87 -12.05 -15.04
CA ILE A 392 -10.00 -12.75 -16.00
C ILE A 392 -10.33 -12.21 -17.39
N VAL A 393 -9.30 -11.89 -18.16
CA VAL A 393 -9.44 -11.31 -19.51
C VAL A 393 -8.55 -12.01 -20.53
N ASP A 394 -8.81 -11.79 -21.81
CA ASP A 394 -8.15 -12.52 -22.90
C ASP A 394 -7.11 -11.66 -23.65
N SER A 395 -6.94 -10.37 -23.28
CA SER A 395 -6.06 -9.45 -24.00
C SER A 395 -5.36 -8.43 -23.09
N HIS A 396 -4.23 -7.88 -23.57
CA HIS A 396 -3.54 -6.77 -22.89
C HIS A 396 -4.42 -5.50 -22.85
N ASP A 397 -5.20 -5.24 -23.89
CA ASP A 397 -6.08 -4.06 -23.95
C ASP A 397 -7.15 -4.13 -22.86
N ASP A 398 -7.73 -5.31 -22.62
CA ASP A 398 -8.66 -5.51 -21.51
C ASP A 398 -7.97 -5.35 -20.16
N VAL A 399 -6.72 -5.83 -20.01
CA VAL A 399 -5.93 -5.59 -18.80
C VAL A 399 -5.80 -4.08 -18.55
N LEU A 400 -5.36 -3.32 -19.55
CA LEU A 400 -5.21 -1.86 -19.44
C LEU A 400 -6.55 -1.18 -19.11
N LYS A 401 -7.65 -1.61 -19.74
CA LYS A 401 -8.99 -1.08 -19.49
C LYS A 401 -9.42 -1.28 -18.03
N TYR A 402 -9.43 -2.52 -17.54
CA TYR A 402 -9.91 -2.80 -16.19
C TYR A 402 -8.98 -2.27 -15.10
N MET A 403 -7.66 -2.24 -15.34
CA MET A 403 -6.73 -1.57 -14.42
C MET A 403 -6.99 -0.07 -14.34
N GLY A 404 -7.18 0.60 -15.49
CA GLY A 404 -7.51 2.03 -15.54
C GLY A 404 -8.84 2.34 -14.85
N ARG A 405 -9.86 1.52 -15.10
CA ARG A 405 -11.18 1.64 -14.46
C ARG A 405 -11.10 1.53 -12.94
N PHE A 406 -10.38 0.53 -12.42
CA PHE A 406 -10.16 0.39 -10.98
C PHE A 406 -9.37 1.58 -10.42
N MET A 407 -8.32 2.04 -11.11
CA MET A 407 -7.54 3.21 -10.69
C MET A 407 -8.43 4.45 -10.54
N GLN A 408 -9.33 4.71 -11.50
CA GLN A 408 -10.25 5.84 -11.42
C GLN A 408 -11.26 5.67 -10.29
N TYR A 409 -11.87 4.49 -10.16
CA TYR A 409 -12.79 4.21 -9.07
C TYR A 409 -12.12 4.39 -7.70
N TYR A 410 -10.88 3.95 -7.55
CA TYR A 410 -10.06 4.17 -6.36
C TYR A 410 -9.77 5.67 -6.13
N ARG A 411 -9.42 6.44 -7.17
CA ARG A 411 -9.21 7.89 -7.07
C ARG A 411 -10.46 8.63 -6.58
N GLU A 412 -11.64 8.21 -7.01
CA GLU A 412 -12.92 8.80 -6.61
C GLU A 412 -13.37 8.37 -5.22
N ASN A 413 -13.16 7.12 -4.81
CA ASN A 413 -13.81 6.54 -3.63
C ASN A 413 -12.90 6.30 -2.42
N ALA A 414 -11.58 6.41 -2.57
CA ALA A 414 -10.66 6.27 -1.44
C ALA A 414 -10.46 7.57 -0.65
N LYS A 415 -10.20 7.42 0.65
CA LYS A 415 -9.75 8.51 1.53
C LYS A 415 -8.32 8.94 1.14
N TYR A 416 -7.93 10.17 1.43
CA TYR A 416 -6.55 10.60 1.21
C TYR A 416 -5.59 9.75 2.04
N LEU A 417 -4.47 9.32 1.45
CA LEU A 417 -3.50 8.37 2.01
C LEU A 417 -4.00 6.94 2.29
N GLU A 418 -5.24 6.59 1.94
CA GLU A 418 -5.72 5.21 2.02
C GLU A 418 -5.06 4.36 0.93
N ARG A 419 -4.48 3.21 1.29
CA ARG A 419 -3.89 2.26 0.33
C ARG A 419 -4.96 1.40 -0.32
N THR A 420 -4.72 0.89 -1.54
CA THR A 420 -5.68 0.03 -2.24
C THR A 420 -6.05 -1.21 -1.43
N TYR A 421 -5.12 -1.78 -0.65
CA TYR A 421 -5.42 -2.92 0.21
C TYR A 421 -6.44 -2.59 1.32
N GLY A 422 -6.39 -1.38 1.88
CA GLY A 422 -7.36 -0.94 2.90
C GLY A 422 -8.68 -0.55 2.25
N PHE A 423 -8.61 0.10 1.08
CA PHE A 423 -9.78 0.44 0.27
C PHE A 423 -10.59 -0.81 -0.13
N VAL A 424 -9.95 -1.84 -0.67
CA VAL A 424 -10.64 -3.07 -1.09
C VAL A 424 -11.22 -3.83 0.11
N GLU A 425 -10.54 -3.85 1.27
CA GLU A 425 -11.11 -4.40 2.51
C GLU A 425 -12.34 -3.62 2.99
N ARG A 426 -12.30 -2.29 2.93
CA ARG A 426 -13.39 -1.41 3.37
C ARG A 426 -14.61 -1.48 2.44
N VAL A 427 -14.38 -1.46 1.14
CA VAL A 427 -15.46 -1.43 0.13
C VAL A 427 -16.01 -2.83 -0.15
N GLY A 428 -15.17 -3.87 -0.04
CA GLY A 428 -15.52 -5.25 -0.31
C GLY A 428 -15.36 -5.61 -1.79
N ILE A 429 -14.64 -6.70 -2.06
CA ILE A 429 -14.32 -7.14 -3.43
C ILE A 429 -15.58 -7.42 -4.27
N GLU A 430 -16.63 -8.00 -3.67
CA GLU A 430 -17.86 -8.30 -4.40
C GLU A 430 -18.58 -7.04 -4.88
N HIS A 431 -18.59 -5.97 -4.05
CA HIS A 431 -19.13 -4.68 -4.48
C HIS A 431 -18.27 -4.07 -5.60
N VAL A 432 -16.94 -4.10 -5.46
CA VAL A 432 -16.03 -3.61 -6.51
C VAL A 432 -16.25 -4.35 -7.83
N ARG A 433 -16.45 -5.67 -7.82
CA ARG A 433 -16.79 -6.44 -9.03
C ARG A 433 -18.15 -6.07 -9.60
N SER A 434 -19.17 -5.94 -8.75
CA SER A 434 -20.51 -5.55 -9.18
C SER A 434 -20.51 -4.20 -9.91
N VAL A 435 -19.76 -3.23 -9.39
CA VAL A 435 -19.66 -1.91 -10.01
C VAL A 435 -18.78 -1.93 -11.27
N LEU A 436 -17.58 -2.52 -11.20
CA LEU A 436 -16.56 -2.36 -12.25
C LEU A 436 -16.61 -3.42 -13.34
N ILE A 437 -17.21 -4.57 -13.09
CA ILE A 437 -17.35 -5.69 -14.05
C ILE A 437 -18.78 -5.80 -14.53
N ASP A 438 -19.74 -5.92 -13.60
CA ASP A 438 -21.16 -6.08 -13.96
C ASP A 438 -21.82 -4.75 -14.34
N GLY A 439 -21.17 -3.62 -14.04
CA GLY A 439 -21.65 -2.29 -14.40
C GLY A 439 -22.91 -1.87 -13.65
N SER A 440 -23.11 -2.36 -12.42
CA SER A 440 -24.34 -2.20 -11.63
C SER A 440 -24.77 -0.74 -11.42
N GLU A 441 -23.84 0.20 -11.47
CA GLU A 441 -24.08 1.65 -11.28
C GLU A 441 -24.06 2.45 -12.58
N GLY A 442 -23.78 1.83 -13.73
CA GLY A 442 -23.75 2.51 -15.03
C GLY A 442 -22.62 3.54 -15.20
N ILE A 443 -21.60 3.55 -14.32
CA ILE A 443 -20.51 4.53 -14.33
C ILE A 443 -19.26 4.10 -15.10
N CYS A 444 -19.19 2.85 -15.58
CA CYS A 444 -17.98 2.28 -16.17
C CYS A 444 -17.42 3.09 -17.36
N GLU A 445 -18.28 3.52 -18.29
CA GLU A 445 -17.84 4.31 -19.45
C GLU A 445 -17.31 5.69 -19.04
N ARG A 446 -17.92 6.32 -18.03
CA ARG A 446 -17.44 7.57 -17.45
C ARG A 446 -16.07 7.38 -16.81
N LEU A 447 -15.89 6.33 -16.01
CA LEU A 447 -14.60 6.02 -15.37
C LEU A 447 -13.51 5.78 -16.41
N ASP A 448 -13.82 5.05 -17.49
CA ASP A 448 -12.89 4.76 -18.59
C ASP A 448 -12.50 6.04 -19.36
N ALA A 449 -13.44 6.98 -19.55
CA ALA A 449 -13.18 8.26 -20.19
C ALA A 449 -12.31 9.19 -19.30
N GLU A 450 -12.65 9.32 -18.02
CA GLU A 450 -11.91 10.19 -17.09
C GLU A 450 -10.48 9.70 -16.83
N ILE A 451 -10.26 8.38 -16.71
CA ILE A 451 -8.88 7.88 -16.62
C ILE A 451 -8.11 8.16 -17.91
N GLN A 452 -8.76 8.11 -19.08
CA GLN A 452 -8.12 8.41 -20.35
C GLN A 452 -7.71 9.89 -20.43
N THR A 453 -8.56 10.82 -19.97
CA THR A 453 -8.18 12.24 -19.89
C THR A 453 -6.95 12.45 -19.01
N SER A 454 -6.91 11.82 -17.84
CA SER A 454 -5.74 11.85 -16.96
C SER A 454 -4.47 11.22 -17.58
N VAL A 455 -4.62 10.20 -18.43
CA VAL A 455 -3.51 9.59 -19.19
C VAL A 455 -2.99 10.55 -20.26
N ASP A 456 -3.89 11.19 -21.00
CA ASP A 456 -3.55 12.11 -22.09
C ASP A 456 -2.94 13.42 -21.58
N ALA A 457 -3.28 13.81 -20.34
CA ALA A 457 -2.72 14.99 -19.68
C ALA A 457 -1.27 14.81 -19.18
N TYR A 458 -0.68 13.61 -19.34
CA TYR A 458 0.69 13.35 -18.87
C TYR A 458 1.71 14.30 -19.52
N LYS A 459 2.48 14.97 -18.67
CA LYS A 459 3.67 15.75 -19.03
C LYS A 459 4.82 15.25 -18.20
N ASP A 460 5.98 15.05 -18.84
CA ASP A 460 7.17 14.65 -18.10
C ASP A 460 7.60 15.81 -17.19
N PRO A 461 7.50 15.65 -15.85
CA PRO A 461 7.75 16.74 -14.92
C PRO A 461 9.18 17.27 -15.01
N TRP A 462 10.10 16.44 -15.49
CA TRP A 462 11.49 16.82 -15.65
C TRP A 462 11.69 17.94 -16.69
N LEU A 463 10.83 18.07 -17.70
CA LEU A 463 10.98 19.12 -18.73
C LEU A 463 10.97 20.54 -18.13
N GLU A 464 10.48 20.71 -16.91
CA GLU A 464 10.58 21.95 -16.12
C GLU A 464 12.02 22.33 -15.71
N ALA A 465 12.99 21.43 -15.84
CA ALA A 465 14.39 21.75 -15.58
C ALA A 465 15.03 22.59 -16.70
N GLU A 466 14.47 22.55 -17.91
CA GLU A 466 14.90 23.43 -19.00
C GLU A 466 14.36 24.85 -18.80
N ILE A 467 13.14 24.97 -18.27
CA ILE A 467 12.48 26.25 -17.97
C ILE A 467 11.84 26.17 -16.57
N PRO A 468 12.59 26.54 -15.51
CA PRO A 468 12.06 26.54 -14.14
C PRO A 468 10.85 27.46 -14.02
N VAL A 469 9.84 27.04 -13.25
CA VAL A 469 8.60 27.82 -13.07
C VAL A 469 8.85 29.10 -12.26
N HIS A 470 9.85 29.09 -11.37
CA HIS A 470 10.36 30.28 -10.67
C HIS A 470 11.88 30.17 -10.47
N PRO A 471 12.64 31.29 -10.46
CA PRO A 471 14.09 31.30 -10.24
C PRO A 471 14.63 30.53 -9.02
N ASN A 472 13.80 30.27 -8.01
CA ASN A 472 14.22 29.69 -6.73
C ASN A 472 13.82 28.20 -6.58
N GLN A 473 13.20 27.59 -7.60
CA GLN A 473 12.69 26.21 -7.53
C GLN A 473 13.77 25.21 -7.08
N PHE A 474 14.99 25.36 -7.59
CA PHE A 474 16.12 24.46 -7.34
C PHE A 474 17.18 25.03 -6.37
N VAL A 475 16.96 26.21 -5.81
CA VAL A 475 17.87 26.84 -4.84
C VAL A 475 17.64 26.22 -3.45
N SER A 476 18.72 25.91 -2.72
CA SER A 476 18.62 25.47 -1.33
C SER A 476 18.11 26.60 -0.44
N VAL A 477 17.11 26.33 0.40
CA VAL A 477 16.72 27.29 1.45
C VAL A 477 17.82 27.22 2.50
N ALA A 478 18.45 28.35 2.83
CA ALA A 478 19.41 28.41 3.92
C ALA A 478 18.75 27.82 5.18
N ALA A 479 19.43 26.89 5.84
CA ALA A 479 18.95 26.30 7.08
C ALA A 479 18.71 27.44 8.09
N GLY A 480 17.44 27.74 8.36
CA GLY A 480 17.05 28.67 9.40
C GLY A 480 17.53 28.12 10.74
N SER A 481 18.28 28.97 11.45
CA SER A 481 18.77 28.84 12.83
C SER A 481 17.71 28.41 13.83
#